data_AF-A0A9E1XN38-F1
#
_entry.id   AF-A0A9E1XN38-F1
#
_cell.length_a   1.000
_cell.length_b   1.000
_cell.length_c   1.000
_cell.angle_alpha   90.00
_cell.angle_beta   90.00
_cell.angle_gamma   90.00
#
_symmetry.space_group_name_H-M   'P 1'
#
loop_
_entity.id
_entity.type
_entity.pdbx_description
1 polymer ?
#
loop_
_entity_poly.entity_id
_entity_poly.type
_entity_poly.pdbx_seq_one_letter_code
_entity_poly.pdbx_strand_id
1 'polypeptide(L)'
;MVAGILGCALLTVTPLRGADAKKDLVKLKLELPKPRFVGTPKNIKSGNLEKPRKGKRPDLLIPKGCTNVAYEKEVTGSDEDPIVGDLEQVTDGDKEGGDGSYVEFAPDKQYIQIDLEDTKQIYAIVIWHFHSQARVYHDVVIQTAADPDFIMDVKTIYNNDHDNSSGLGVGKDKEYIELYEGRLIPVMGVKARYVRFYSNGSTSNEMNHYTEIEIYGK
;
A
#
# COMPACT_ATOMS: atom_id res chain seq x y z
N MET A 1 -11.37 -72.85 -5.01
CA MET A 1 -10.29 -71.88 -4.80
C MET A 1 -10.78 -70.55 -5.38
N VAL A 2 -10.98 -69.57 -4.49
CA VAL A 2 -10.90 -68.10 -4.69
C VAL A 2 -11.72 -67.50 -5.86
N ALA A 3 -12.92 -66.97 -5.61
CA ALA A 3 -13.27 -65.61 -5.12
C ALA A 3 -13.35 -64.54 -6.24
N GLY A 4 -14.44 -63.77 -6.22
CA GLY A 4 -14.64 -62.58 -7.06
C GLY A 4 -15.85 -61.80 -6.56
N ILE A 5 -15.67 -61.09 -5.45
CA ILE A 5 -16.70 -60.31 -4.78
C ILE A 5 -16.94 -59.00 -5.54
N LEU A 6 -18.23 -58.76 -5.77
CA LEU A 6 -18.88 -57.55 -6.23
C LEU A 6 -18.50 -56.34 -5.36
N GLY A 7 -18.04 -55.25 -5.96
CA GLY A 7 -17.72 -54.01 -5.25
C GLY A 7 -17.81 -52.79 -6.15
N CYS A 8 -19.04 -52.37 -6.48
CA CYS A 8 -19.28 -51.09 -7.15
C CYS A 8 -19.17 -49.97 -6.10
N ALA A 9 -18.00 -49.33 -6.02
CA ALA A 9 -17.79 -48.19 -5.15
C ALA A 9 -18.49 -46.95 -5.74
N LEU A 10 -19.58 -46.53 -5.11
CA LEU A 10 -20.23 -45.25 -5.39
C LEU A 10 -19.33 -44.12 -4.89
N LEU A 11 -18.65 -43.43 -5.80
CA LEU A 11 -17.95 -42.18 -5.51
C LEU A 11 -19.00 -41.08 -5.34
N THR A 12 -19.33 -40.75 -4.08
CA THR A 12 -20.11 -39.55 -3.77
C THR A 12 -19.21 -38.33 -4.00
N VAL A 13 -19.42 -37.63 -5.11
CA VAL A 13 -18.85 -36.29 -5.32
C VAL A 13 -19.59 -35.33 -4.39
N THR A 14 -19.01 -35.06 -3.22
CA THR A 14 -19.43 -33.93 -2.39
C THR A 14 -19.08 -32.66 -3.15
N PRO A 15 -20.06 -31.80 -3.50
CA PRO A 15 -19.71 -30.49 -4.02
C PRO A 15 -18.98 -29.75 -2.89
N LEU A 16 -17.72 -29.38 -3.15
CA LEU A 16 -17.06 -28.33 -2.40
C LEU A 16 -17.93 -27.10 -2.55
N ARG A 17 -18.76 -26.88 -1.54
CA ARG A 17 -19.57 -25.68 -1.39
C ARG A 17 -18.55 -24.58 -1.15
N GLY A 18 -18.06 -23.98 -2.24
CA GLY A 18 -17.38 -22.71 -2.21
C GLY A 18 -18.33 -21.77 -1.48
N ALA A 19 -17.98 -21.46 -0.24
CA ALA A 19 -18.71 -20.45 0.50
C ALA A 19 -18.43 -19.15 -0.25
N ASP A 20 -19.35 -18.77 -1.13
CA ASP A 20 -19.65 -17.38 -1.42
C ASP A 20 -20.15 -16.76 -0.12
N ALA A 21 -19.21 -16.56 0.81
CA ALA A 21 -19.37 -15.61 1.87
C ALA A 21 -19.49 -14.27 1.16
N LYS A 22 -20.73 -13.82 0.95
CA LYS A 22 -21.03 -12.39 0.85
C LYS A 22 -20.34 -11.77 2.05
N LYS A 23 -19.11 -11.29 1.86
CA LYS A 23 -18.36 -10.62 2.92
C LYS A 23 -19.24 -9.44 3.28
N ASP A 24 -19.68 -9.36 4.53
CA ASP A 24 -20.38 -8.16 5.01
C ASP A 24 -19.42 -6.98 4.79
N LEU A 25 -19.65 -6.21 3.73
CA LEU A 25 -18.80 -5.11 3.37
C LEU A 25 -19.22 -3.87 4.16
N VAL A 26 -18.24 -3.19 4.74
CA VAL A 26 -18.42 -1.94 5.45
C VAL A 26 -17.56 -0.87 4.80
N LYS A 27 -18.01 0.38 4.88
CA LYS A 27 -17.20 1.52 4.48
C LYS A 27 -15.96 1.60 5.38
N LEU A 28 -14.78 1.63 4.75
CA LEU A 28 -13.53 1.96 5.42
C LEU A 28 -13.62 3.40 5.94
N LYS A 29 -13.46 3.54 7.27
CA LYS A 29 -13.37 4.82 7.95
C LYS A 29 -11.90 5.12 8.18
N LEU A 30 -11.43 6.27 7.69
CA LEU A 30 -10.09 6.77 7.94
C LEU A 30 -10.19 7.99 8.85
N GLU A 31 -9.26 8.10 9.79
CA GLU A 31 -9.03 9.30 10.56
C GLU A 31 -8.06 10.18 9.77
N LEU A 32 -8.57 11.27 9.20
CA LEU A 32 -7.78 12.13 8.33
C LEU A 32 -7.17 13.30 9.13
N PRO A 33 -5.93 13.70 8.80
CA PRO A 33 -5.32 14.90 9.36
C PRO A 33 -6.09 16.14 8.91
N LYS A 34 -5.87 17.26 9.58
CA LYS A 34 -6.42 18.53 9.10
C LYS A 34 -5.78 18.90 7.76
N PRO A 35 -6.55 19.39 6.77
CA PRO A 35 -5.97 19.89 5.53
C PRO A 35 -4.96 21.00 5.83
N ARG A 36 -3.70 20.76 5.47
CA ARG A 36 -2.62 21.73 5.57
C ARG A 36 -2.04 21.89 4.18
N PHE A 37 -2.17 23.09 3.61
CA PHE A 37 -1.57 23.41 2.34
C PHE A 37 -0.93 24.77 2.45
N VAL A 38 0.38 24.82 2.35
CA VAL A 38 1.18 26.04 2.51
C VAL A 38 1.76 26.44 1.16
N GLY A 39 1.75 27.75 0.89
CA GLY A 39 2.34 28.33 -0.31
C GLY A 39 1.37 28.52 -1.47
N THR A 40 1.90 29.02 -2.59
CA THR A 40 1.12 29.31 -3.79
C THR A 40 0.89 28.02 -4.60
N PRO A 41 -0.32 27.77 -5.12
CA PRO A 41 -0.57 26.62 -5.99
C PRO A 41 0.43 26.55 -7.15
N LYS A 42 1.13 25.41 -7.26
CA LYS A 42 2.06 25.15 -8.38
C LYS A 42 1.30 24.46 -9.52
N ASN A 43 1.67 24.79 -10.75
CA ASN A 43 1.20 24.06 -11.94
C ASN A 43 2.03 22.79 -12.10
N ILE A 44 1.65 21.72 -11.42
CA ILE A 44 2.36 20.43 -11.46
C ILE A 44 1.97 19.68 -12.74
N LYS A 45 2.98 19.18 -13.44
CA LYS A 45 2.84 18.36 -14.64
C LYS A 45 3.77 17.17 -14.53
N SER A 46 3.26 15.99 -14.89
CA SER A 46 4.06 14.79 -15.12
C SER A 46 3.44 13.97 -16.27
N GLY A 47 4.25 13.13 -16.92
CA GLY A 47 3.85 12.34 -18.08
C GLY A 47 2.75 11.32 -17.80
N ASN A 48 2.62 10.87 -16.54
CA ASN A 48 1.68 9.83 -16.13
C ASN A 48 0.69 10.31 -15.05
N LEU A 49 0.51 11.62 -14.88
CA LEU A 49 -0.35 12.22 -13.87
C LEU A 49 -1.84 12.00 -14.14
N GLU A 50 -2.59 11.52 -13.14
CA GLU A 50 -4.05 11.44 -13.20
C GLU A 50 -4.71 12.83 -13.24
N LYS A 51 -5.93 12.89 -13.77
CA LYS A 51 -6.71 14.12 -13.74
C LYS A 51 -7.06 14.46 -12.29
N PRO A 52 -6.95 15.73 -11.86
CA PRO A 52 -7.36 16.14 -10.53
C PRO A 52 -8.79 15.69 -10.22
N ARG A 53 -8.96 15.04 -9.08
CA ARG A 53 -10.27 14.55 -8.65
C ARG A 53 -11.21 15.72 -8.41
N LYS A 54 -12.46 15.59 -8.87
CA LYS A 54 -13.53 16.54 -8.56
C LYS A 54 -14.38 15.99 -7.41
N GLY A 55 -14.43 16.72 -6.31
CA GLY A 55 -15.24 16.35 -5.14
C GLY A 55 -14.58 15.33 -4.20
N LYS A 56 -15.42 14.75 -3.35
CA LYS A 56 -15.00 13.82 -2.29
C LYS A 56 -14.40 12.54 -2.87
N ARG A 57 -13.40 11.98 -2.19
CA ARG A 57 -12.90 10.63 -2.47
C ARG A 57 -14.04 9.61 -2.44
N PRO A 58 -14.13 8.71 -3.43
CA PRO A 58 -15.07 7.60 -3.37
C PRO A 58 -14.86 6.77 -2.11
N ASP A 59 -15.96 6.31 -1.52
CA ASP A 59 -15.90 5.40 -0.39
C ASP A 59 -15.35 4.04 -0.85
N LEU A 60 -14.45 3.44 -0.06
CA LEU A 60 -14.02 2.06 -0.27
C LEU A 60 -14.74 1.14 0.70
N LEU A 61 -15.27 0.05 0.16
CA LEU A 61 -15.91 -0.99 0.92
C LEU A 61 -14.93 -2.14 1.16
N ILE A 62 -14.70 -2.49 2.41
CA ILE A 62 -13.83 -3.60 2.83
C ILE A 62 -14.60 -4.57 3.73
N PRO A 63 -14.18 -5.83 3.87
CA PRO A 63 -14.84 -6.77 4.76
C PRO A 63 -14.91 -6.25 6.19
N LYS A 64 -16.03 -6.47 6.86
CA LYS A 64 -16.20 -6.19 8.29
C LYS A 64 -15.10 -6.89 9.09
N GLY A 65 -14.57 -6.18 10.07
CA GLY A 65 -13.52 -6.66 10.98
C GLY A 65 -12.09 -6.41 10.48
N CYS A 66 -11.88 -5.73 9.35
CA CYS A 66 -10.55 -5.25 9.01
C CYS A 66 -10.12 -4.11 9.96
N THR A 67 -8.86 -4.12 10.36
CA THR A 67 -8.20 -3.08 11.17
C THR A 67 -6.93 -2.61 10.48
N ASN A 68 -6.33 -1.49 10.91
CA ASN A 68 -4.98 -1.14 10.51
C ASN A 68 -4.02 -2.18 11.13
N VAL A 69 -3.51 -3.11 10.33
CA VAL A 69 -2.57 -4.16 10.76
C VAL A 69 -1.11 -3.72 10.69
N ALA A 70 -0.84 -2.52 10.14
CA ALA A 70 0.49 -1.91 10.10
C ALA A 70 0.80 -1.03 11.31
N TYR A 71 -0.21 -0.62 12.10
CA TYR A 71 -0.01 0.27 13.26
C TYR A 71 1.04 -0.29 14.23
N GLU A 72 2.04 0.53 14.56
CA GLU A 72 3.19 0.21 15.43
C GLU A 72 3.97 -1.04 14.99
N LYS A 73 3.99 -1.35 13.69
CA LYS A 73 4.77 -2.47 13.15
C LYS A 73 6.19 -2.05 12.81
N GLU A 74 7.10 -3.02 12.87
CA GLU A 74 8.49 -2.79 12.52
C GLU A 74 8.61 -2.33 11.07
N VAL A 75 9.36 -1.23 10.90
CA VAL A 75 9.68 -0.62 9.62
C VAL A 75 11.19 -0.71 9.41
N THR A 76 11.59 -1.25 8.27
CA THR A 76 12.99 -1.28 7.79
C THR A 76 13.10 -0.50 6.48
N GLY A 77 14.30 -0.06 6.11
CA GLY A 77 14.51 0.84 4.99
C GLY A 77 15.52 0.34 3.96
N SER A 78 15.64 1.06 2.85
CA SER A 78 16.87 1.07 2.05
C SER A 78 18.00 1.83 2.73
N ASP A 79 17.64 2.73 3.64
CA ASP A 79 18.53 3.45 4.56
C ASP A 79 17.98 3.30 5.97
N GLU A 80 18.82 2.87 6.90
CA GLU A 80 18.44 2.70 8.31
C GLU A 80 18.62 4.00 9.10
N ASP A 81 19.33 4.99 8.54
CA ASP A 81 19.60 6.29 9.14
C ASP A 81 19.08 7.41 8.21
N PRO A 82 17.75 7.62 8.11
CA PRO A 82 17.18 8.64 7.23
C PRO A 82 17.69 10.05 7.57
N ILE A 83 17.64 10.96 6.59
CA ILE A 83 18.12 12.35 6.74
C ILE A 83 17.32 13.09 7.80
N VAL A 84 16.01 12.83 7.86
CA VAL A 84 15.06 13.42 8.82
C VAL A 84 14.11 12.33 9.31
N GLY A 85 13.76 12.38 10.59
CA GLY A 85 12.77 11.50 11.21
C GLY A 85 13.33 10.12 11.55
N ASP A 86 12.44 9.24 11.99
CA ASP A 86 12.74 7.86 12.37
C ASP A 86 11.79 6.91 11.63
N LEU A 87 12.24 5.71 11.25
CA LEU A 87 11.45 4.78 10.43
C LEU A 87 10.10 4.41 11.05
N GLU A 88 10.03 4.34 12.38
CA GLU A 88 8.82 4.02 13.15
C GLU A 88 7.68 5.01 12.89
N GLN A 89 8.00 6.25 12.51
CA GLN A 89 7.00 7.27 12.20
C GLN A 89 6.09 6.86 11.04
N VAL A 90 6.55 5.96 10.16
CA VAL A 90 5.75 5.50 9.01
C VAL A 90 4.51 4.69 9.43
N THR A 91 4.43 4.24 10.68
CA THR A 91 3.28 3.47 11.19
C THR A 91 2.79 3.92 12.56
N ASP A 92 3.12 5.15 12.98
CA ASP A 92 2.87 5.65 14.33
C ASP A 92 1.46 6.27 14.53
N GLY A 93 0.68 6.41 13.46
CA GLY A 93 -0.64 7.02 13.50
C GLY A 93 -0.66 8.52 13.15
N ASP A 94 0.49 9.20 13.05
CA ASP A 94 0.59 10.62 12.74
C ASP A 94 0.54 10.88 11.22
N LYS A 95 -0.61 11.39 10.77
CA LYS A 95 -0.81 11.77 9.37
C LYS A 95 -0.61 13.25 9.13
N GLU A 96 -0.16 14.03 10.11
CA GLU A 96 -0.07 15.48 9.95
C GLU A 96 0.92 15.88 8.86
N GLY A 97 0.60 16.92 8.10
CA GLY A 97 1.50 17.45 7.06
C GLY A 97 2.58 18.36 7.66
N GLY A 98 2.93 18.23 8.93
CA GLY A 98 3.79 19.17 9.64
C GLY A 98 5.28 18.82 9.56
N ASP A 99 6.12 19.78 9.94
CA ASP A 99 7.50 19.47 10.30
C ASP A 99 7.49 18.49 11.49
N GLY A 100 8.28 17.42 11.39
CA GLY A 100 8.36 16.36 12.39
C GLY A 100 7.38 15.20 12.19
N SER A 101 6.50 15.24 11.19
CA SER A 101 5.54 14.17 10.87
C SER A 101 5.90 13.42 9.58
N TYR A 102 7.19 13.35 9.24
CA TYR A 102 7.66 12.62 8.07
C TYR A 102 9.11 12.17 8.23
N VAL A 103 9.41 11.09 7.52
CA VAL A 103 10.75 10.56 7.30
C VAL A 103 11.26 11.03 5.93
N GLU A 104 12.49 11.52 5.85
CA GLU A 104 13.15 11.92 4.60
C GLU A 104 14.32 11.00 4.28
N PHE A 105 14.29 10.40 3.09
CA PHE A 105 15.41 9.64 2.56
C PHE A 105 16.15 10.43 1.48
N ALA A 106 17.40 10.00 1.25
CA ALA A 106 18.26 10.50 0.20
C ALA A 106 17.64 10.37 -1.21
N PRO A 107 18.27 11.00 -2.23
CA PRO A 107 17.85 10.87 -3.61
C PRO A 107 17.82 9.44 -4.14
N ASP A 108 17.35 9.31 -5.38
CA ASP A 108 17.20 8.06 -6.11
C ASP A 108 16.15 7.12 -5.49
N LYS A 109 16.07 5.90 -6.03
CA LYS A 109 15.11 4.88 -5.60
C LYS A 109 15.38 4.47 -4.15
N GLN A 110 14.42 4.73 -3.28
CA GLN A 110 14.40 4.30 -1.89
C GLN A 110 13.23 3.36 -1.64
N TYR A 111 13.27 2.62 -0.52
CA TYR A 111 12.12 1.86 -0.06
C TYR A 111 12.00 1.86 1.45
N ILE A 112 10.78 1.64 1.92
CA ILE A 112 10.48 1.17 3.28
C ILE A 112 9.76 -0.17 3.20
N GLN A 113 9.91 -0.98 4.23
CA GLN A 113 9.34 -2.30 4.36
C GLN A 113 8.71 -2.48 5.73
N ILE A 114 7.47 -2.94 5.75
CA ILE A 114 6.71 -3.22 6.98
C ILE A 114 6.58 -4.73 7.15
N ASP A 115 6.99 -5.25 8.31
CA ASP A 115 6.67 -6.62 8.75
C ASP A 115 5.34 -6.61 9.52
N LEU A 116 4.30 -7.25 8.97
CA LEU A 116 3.00 -7.38 9.62
C LEU A 116 2.99 -8.42 10.77
N GLU A 117 4.15 -8.99 11.10
CA GLU A 117 4.47 -10.05 12.08
C GLU A 117 3.83 -11.42 11.80
N ASP A 118 2.78 -11.45 11.00
CA ASP A 118 2.01 -12.63 10.64
C ASP A 118 1.39 -12.44 9.25
N THR A 119 1.00 -13.54 8.60
CA THR A 119 0.35 -13.48 7.29
C THR A 119 -1.04 -12.88 7.43
N LYS A 120 -1.24 -11.67 6.93
CA LYS A 120 -2.53 -10.97 6.93
C LYS A 120 -3.20 -11.06 5.58
N GLN A 121 -4.53 -11.06 5.58
CA GLN A 121 -5.30 -10.84 4.36
C GLN A 121 -5.60 -9.34 4.20
N ILE A 122 -4.95 -8.70 3.23
CA ILE A 122 -4.95 -7.26 3.00
C ILE A 122 -6.06 -6.85 2.02
N TYR A 123 -6.81 -5.81 2.37
CA TYR A 123 -7.98 -5.31 1.63
C TYR A 123 -7.89 -3.84 1.20
N ALA A 124 -7.09 -3.04 1.89
CA ALA A 124 -6.78 -1.69 1.46
C ALA A 124 -5.39 -1.28 1.98
N ILE A 125 -4.76 -0.38 1.25
CA ILE A 125 -3.54 0.30 1.67
C ILE A 125 -3.80 1.80 1.52
N VAL A 126 -3.35 2.59 2.47
CA VAL A 126 -3.33 4.05 2.37
C VAL A 126 -1.91 4.50 2.65
N ILE A 127 -1.38 5.32 1.75
CA ILE A 127 -0.05 5.91 1.91
C ILE A 127 -0.19 7.43 1.90
N TRP A 128 0.44 8.05 2.88
CA TRP A 128 0.69 9.48 2.92
C TRP A 128 2.19 9.70 2.75
N HIS A 129 2.56 10.36 1.67
CA HIS A 129 3.83 11.06 1.63
C HIS A 129 3.65 12.50 2.14
N PHE A 130 4.72 13.30 2.15
CA PHE A 130 4.61 14.71 2.55
C PHE A 130 3.56 15.46 1.71
N HIS A 131 2.56 16.03 2.38
CA HIS A 131 1.35 16.57 1.76
C HIS A 131 1.03 18.03 2.11
N SER A 132 1.92 18.71 2.85
CA SER A 132 1.78 20.14 3.17
C SER A 132 1.94 21.06 1.96
N GLN A 133 2.47 20.54 0.87
CA GLN A 133 2.64 21.24 -0.41
C GLN A 133 2.29 20.27 -1.53
N ALA A 134 1.65 20.77 -2.58
CA ALA A 134 1.33 19.92 -3.73
C ALA A 134 2.63 19.41 -4.36
N ARG A 135 2.70 18.09 -4.49
CA ARG A 135 3.78 17.38 -5.18
C ARG A 135 3.26 16.04 -5.67
N VAL A 136 3.96 15.48 -6.63
CA VAL A 136 3.75 14.13 -7.16
C VAL A 136 5.01 13.35 -6.85
N TYR A 137 4.87 12.15 -6.28
CA TYR A 137 5.99 11.23 -6.09
C TYR A 137 6.12 10.32 -7.31
N HIS A 138 7.37 10.14 -7.73
CA HIS A 138 7.71 9.29 -8.86
C HIS A 138 7.97 7.86 -8.39
N ASP A 139 7.72 6.91 -9.29
CA ASP A 139 7.97 5.49 -9.13
C ASP A 139 7.47 4.89 -7.81
N VAL A 140 6.29 5.32 -7.38
CA VAL A 140 5.57 4.70 -6.28
C VAL A 140 5.17 3.29 -6.70
N VAL A 141 5.87 2.31 -6.12
CA VAL A 141 5.61 0.88 -6.30
C VAL A 141 5.33 0.26 -4.95
N ILE A 142 4.24 -0.52 -4.86
CA ILE A 142 3.87 -1.24 -3.64
C ILE A 142 3.87 -2.72 -3.96
N GLN A 143 4.70 -3.48 -3.25
CA GLN A 143 4.78 -4.92 -3.36
C GLN A 143 4.43 -5.58 -2.04
N THR A 144 3.90 -6.78 -2.13
CA THR A 144 3.62 -7.66 -0.99
C THR A 144 4.38 -8.96 -1.19
N ALA A 145 4.83 -9.59 -0.10
CA ALA A 145 5.58 -10.85 -0.14
C ALA A 145 5.31 -11.73 1.10
N ALA A 146 5.71 -13.00 1.00
CA ALA A 146 5.67 -13.95 2.11
C ALA A 146 6.94 -13.89 2.99
N ASP A 147 8.06 -13.41 2.44
CA ASP A 147 9.38 -13.33 3.07
C ASP A 147 9.98 -11.91 3.01
N PRO A 148 10.90 -11.56 3.92
CA PRO A 148 11.45 -10.21 4.01
C PRO A 148 12.37 -9.84 2.83
N ASP A 149 12.86 -10.83 2.07
CA ASP A 149 13.77 -10.62 0.93
C ASP A 149 13.00 -10.40 -0.38
N PHE A 150 11.67 -10.51 -0.36
CA PHE A 150 10.80 -10.38 -1.52
C PHE A 150 11.16 -11.39 -2.63
N ILE A 151 11.27 -12.68 -2.26
CA ILE A 151 11.58 -13.78 -3.18
C ILE A 151 10.33 -14.63 -3.47
N MET A 152 9.48 -14.87 -2.47
CA MET A 152 8.31 -15.75 -2.52
C MET A 152 7.00 -14.96 -2.55
N ASP A 153 6.09 -15.40 -3.43
CA ASP A 153 4.73 -14.86 -3.57
C ASP A 153 4.66 -13.33 -3.76
N VAL A 154 5.68 -12.76 -4.42
CA VAL A 154 5.75 -11.32 -4.68
C VAL A 154 4.61 -10.87 -5.57
N LYS A 155 3.82 -9.90 -5.10
CA LYS A 155 2.72 -9.30 -5.85
C LYS A 155 2.82 -7.79 -5.81
N THR A 156 2.89 -7.18 -6.99
CA THR A 156 2.72 -5.73 -7.17
C THR A 156 1.25 -5.36 -7.01
N ILE A 157 0.98 -4.47 -6.05
CA ILE A 157 -0.35 -3.97 -5.70
C ILE A 157 -0.64 -2.64 -6.41
N TYR A 158 0.38 -1.81 -6.55
CA TYR A 158 0.32 -0.51 -7.22
C TYR A 158 1.69 -0.22 -7.83
N ASN A 159 1.73 0.36 -9.02
CA ASN A 159 2.97 0.75 -9.69
C ASN A 159 2.70 1.91 -10.67
N ASN A 160 3.19 3.10 -10.34
CA ASN A 160 3.14 4.28 -11.21
C ASN A 160 4.44 4.57 -11.98
N ASP A 161 5.46 3.71 -11.87
CA ASP A 161 6.72 3.72 -12.63
C ASP A 161 6.45 3.31 -14.10
N HIS A 162 5.94 4.26 -14.87
CA HIS A 162 5.47 4.05 -16.23
C HIS A 162 6.59 3.83 -17.27
N ASP A 163 7.84 4.14 -16.94
CA ASP A 163 9.00 3.98 -17.82
C ASP A 163 10.01 2.93 -17.32
N ASN A 164 9.68 2.26 -16.21
CA ASN A 164 10.49 1.23 -15.56
C ASN A 164 11.86 1.75 -15.10
N SER A 165 11.94 3.03 -14.75
CA SER A 165 13.18 3.68 -14.28
C SER A 165 13.63 3.15 -12.91
N SER A 166 12.70 2.62 -12.10
CA SER A 166 13.03 1.95 -10.84
C SER A 166 13.35 0.45 -10.98
N GLY A 167 13.15 -0.13 -12.17
CA GLY A 167 13.54 -1.51 -12.49
C GLY A 167 12.64 -2.59 -11.86
N LEU A 168 11.43 -2.23 -11.43
CA LEU A 168 10.45 -3.13 -10.78
C LEU A 168 9.30 -3.56 -11.72
N GLY A 169 9.48 -3.32 -13.02
CA GLY A 169 8.50 -3.55 -14.07
C GLY A 169 7.75 -2.29 -14.47
N VAL A 170 7.26 -2.27 -15.72
CA VAL A 170 6.49 -1.14 -16.27
C VAL A 170 5.12 -1.05 -15.59
N GLY A 171 4.93 0.02 -14.84
CA GLY A 171 3.70 0.39 -14.14
C GLY A 171 2.56 0.80 -15.05
N LYS A 172 1.34 0.60 -14.58
CA LYS A 172 0.09 0.98 -15.27
C LYS A 172 -0.75 1.95 -14.47
N ASP A 173 -0.46 2.11 -13.18
CA ASP A 173 -1.15 3.05 -12.34
C ASP A 173 -0.70 4.47 -12.66
N LYS A 174 -1.57 5.43 -12.34
CA LYS A 174 -1.29 6.84 -12.56
C LYS A 174 -0.64 7.45 -11.34
N GLU A 175 0.33 8.32 -11.59
CA GLU A 175 0.79 9.28 -10.60
C GLU A 175 -0.38 10.16 -10.12
N TYR A 176 -0.25 10.72 -8.93
CA TYR A 176 -1.28 11.53 -8.30
C TYR A 176 -0.66 12.69 -7.52
N ILE A 177 -1.40 13.78 -7.39
CA ILE A 177 -1.01 14.88 -6.51
C ILE A 177 -1.29 14.43 -5.08
N GLU A 178 -0.26 14.46 -4.24
CA GLU A 178 -0.39 14.12 -2.83
C GLU A 178 -1.26 15.14 -2.09
N LEU A 179 -2.15 14.64 -1.25
CA LEU A 179 -3.14 15.43 -0.50
C LEU A 179 -3.26 14.88 0.93
N TYR A 180 -3.84 15.66 1.84
CA TYR A 180 -4.11 15.24 3.22
C TYR A 180 -4.95 13.95 3.37
N GLU A 181 -5.65 13.53 2.30
CA GLU A 181 -6.42 12.28 2.29
C GLU A 181 -5.57 11.03 2.01
N GLY A 182 -4.31 11.20 1.62
CA GLY A 182 -3.41 10.15 1.17
C GLY A 182 -3.89 9.47 -0.11
N ARG A 183 -3.10 8.52 -0.59
CA ARG A 183 -3.48 7.63 -1.68
C ARG A 183 -4.08 6.35 -1.13
N LEU A 184 -5.41 6.23 -1.27
CA LEU A 184 -6.14 5.01 -0.97
C LEU A 184 -6.13 4.04 -2.14
N ILE A 185 -5.67 2.82 -1.88
CA ILE A 185 -5.43 1.77 -2.86
C ILE A 185 -6.26 0.54 -2.43
N PRO A 186 -7.28 0.14 -3.21
CA PRO A 186 -8.03 -1.08 -2.94
C PRO A 186 -7.19 -2.32 -3.23
N VAL A 187 -7.22 -3.30 -2.32
CA VAL A 187 -6.50 -4.58 -2.47
C VAL A 187 -7.48 -5.74 -2.49
N MET A 188 -7.30 -6.69 -3.41
CA MET A 188 -8.23 -7.80 -3.62
C MET A 188 -8.00 -8.98 -2.67
N GLY A 189 -7.84 -8.72 -1.36
CA GLY A 189 -7.72 -9.79 -0.35
C GLY A 189 -6.43 -10.60 -0.47
N VAL A 190 -5.31 -9.95 -0.84
CA VAL A 190 -4.00 -10.58 -0.98
C VAL A 190 -3.50 -11.04 0.39
N LYS A 191 -2.96 -12.26 0.47
CA LYS A 191 -2.27 -12.75 1.67
C LYS A 191 -0.79 -12.42 1.57
N ALA A 192 -0.24 -11.78 2.59
CA ALA A 192 1.17 -11.44 2.70
C ALA A 192 1.56 -11.18 4.16
N ARG A 193 2.86 -11.27 4.47
CA ARG A 193 3.42 -10.83 5.74
C ARG A 193 4.19 -9.51 5.59
N TYR A 194 4.90 -9.34 4.47
CA TYR A 194 5.71 -8.16 4.22
C TYR A 194 5.06 -7.28 3.15
N VAL A 195 5.14 -5.97 3.35
CA VAL A 195 4.73 -4.97 2.35
C VAL A 195 5.84 -3.95 2.21
N ARG A 196 6.30 -3.72 0.97
CA ARG A 196 7.39 -2.80 0.66
C ARG A 196 6.90 -1.72 -0.29
N PHE A 197 7.30 -0.50 -0.01
CA PHE A 197 6.88 0.72 -0.67
C PHE A 197 8.12 1.40 -1.20
N TYR A 198 8.18 1.58 -2.51
CA TYR A 198 9.26 2.27 -3.20
C TYR A 198 8.82 3.67 -3.60
N SER A 199 9.78 4.57 -3.74
CA SER A 199 9.63 5.87 -4.43
C SER A 199 10.99 6.32 -4.96
N ASN A 200 10.96 7.27 -5.91
CA ASN A 200 12.16 7.79 -6.57
C ASN A 200 12.08 9.30 -6.77
N GLY A 201 12.01 10.02 -5.66
CA GLY A 201 11.91 11.48 -5.62
C GLY A 201 10.50 12.01 -5.92
N SER A 202 10.42 13.32 -6.16
CA SER A 202 9.17 14.01 -6.41
C SER A 202 9.32 15.19 -7.37
N THR A 203 8.19 15.76 -7.79
CA THR A 203 8.17 17.02 -8.56
C THR A 203 8.68 18.24 -7.79
N SER A 204 8.99 18.11 -6.48
CA SER A 204 9.54 19.21 -5.67
C SER A 204 11.07 19.13 -5.52
N ASN A 205 11.62 17.93 -5.41
CA ASN A 205 13.04 17.64 -5.23
C ASN A 205 13.30 16.13 -5.44
N GLU A 206 14.58 15.75 -5.42
CA GLU A 206 15.02 14.37 -5.65
C GLU A 206 14.81 13.45 -4.43
N MET A 207 14.45 14.01 -3.27
CA MET A 207 14.28 13.27 -2.00
C MET A 207 12.94 12.53 -1.92
N ASN A 208 12.90 11.51 -1.07
CA ASN A 208 11.70 10.71 -0.80
C ASN A 208 11.16 11.03 0.59
N HIS A 209 9.84 11.18 0.74
CA HIS A 209 9.23 11.52 2.02
C HIS A 209 8.05 10.61 2.35
N TYR A 210 8.07 9.95 3.49
CA TYR A 210 6.96 9.14 3.98
C TYR A 210 6.41 9.77 5.25
N THR A 211 5.09 9.96 5.33
CA THR A 211 4.41 10.47 6.53
C THR A 211 3.77 9.33 7.30
N GLU A 212 2.94 8.52 6.65
CA GLU A 212 2.21 7.43 7.32
C GLU A 212 1.80 6.39 6.28
N ILE A 213 1.75 5.12 6.69
CA ILE A 213 1.15 4.03 5.94
C ILE A 213 0.19 3.25 6.83
N GLU A 214 -1.05 3.12 6.34
CA GLU A 214 -2.06 2.26 6.96
C GLU A 214 -2.38 1.08 6.03
N ILE A 215 -2.34 -0.14 6.59
CA ILE A 215 -2.66 -1.37 5.87
C ILE A 215 -3.88 -1.99 6.52
N TYR A 216 -5.01 -2.07 5.81
CA TYR A 216 -6.25 -2.62 6.33
C TYR A 216 -6.39 -4.09 5.98
N GLY A 217 -6.37 -4.94 7.00
CA GLY A 217 -6.42 -6.39 6.85
C GLY A 217 -6.98 -7.09 8.08
N LYS A 218 -6.93 -8.42 8.07
CA LYS A 218 -7.27 -9.30 9.19
C LYS A 218 -6.52 -10.62 9.13
#